data_AF-A0A497PS99-F1
#
_entry.id   AF-A0A497PS99-F1
#
_cell.length_a   1.000
_cell.length_b   1.000
_cell.length_c   1.000
_cell.angle_alpha   90.00
_cell.angle_beta   90.00
_cell.angle_gamma   90.00
#
_symmetry.space_group_name_H-M   'P 1'
#
loop_
_entity.id
_entity.type
_entity.pdbx_description
1 polymer ?
#
loop_
_entity_poly.entity_id
_entity_poly.type
_entity_poly.pdbx_seq_one_letter_code
_entity_poly.pdbx_strand_id
1 'polypeptide(L)'
;MKKKMKVGIAVLLCLAFLLGSAVTQLVIGLYPANVTTVWVNNPPLHEATYIIGVYNSTHYYAKNGTTGEIEFCGTDASQIIQQAGKNGGELIFKSGTYTVTTTIAFTGKGTNFGLTIKGENPRTTIIKWNGADTGFMFDFNDTAGTLVMRNIWLDGNGKDITLIRFGTKQFTHCIFENVWFWDAKYGLDGGTNSPGNGLEESEFRECKFAYNYKGILITEQGLRFYSCIFAYNNYSIALYSSSQASFYGCTFTSEYWRPIQIVSNGDYPNSFLFSGCWFENSQKGIIEAPPSVISLGGLHFENCRFHTYSTDYLMTFANLNTTILFTNCYVPSATSSSLIYTFSYNRIIFISSSTLMANITGNGLIITDYRNYGQAVITSGDTSVTVSHNLGYTPTIVVVTPSEDIGDVWVGSITSTSFTIHCDTAPSSNVTVYWYAEYKP
;
A
#
# COMPACT_ATOMS: atom_id res chain seq x y z
N MET A 1 -73.43 -54.69 -36.89
CA MET A 1 -72.26 -54.22 -36.11
C MET A 1 -70.97 -53.97 -36.92
N LYS A 2 -70.62 -54.77 -37.94
CA LYS A 2 -69.31 -54.66 -38.64
C LYS A 2 -69.02 -53.33 -39.37
N LYS A 3 -70.03 -52.57 -39.81
CA LYS A 3 -69.82 -51.32 -40.57
C LYS A 3 -69.48 -50.11 -39.68
N LYS A 4 -70.07 -50.03 -38.48
CA LYS A 4 -69.81 -48.93 -37.52
C LYS A 4 -68.41 -49.05 -36.87
N MET A 5 -67.90 -50.27 -36.71
CA MET A 5 -66.56 -50.52 -36.16
C MET A 5 -65.44 -50.09 -37.13
N LYS A 6 -65.64 -50.24 -38.45
CA LYS A 6 -64.67 -49.80 -39.46
C LYS A 6 -64.53 -48.27 -39.51
N VAL A 7 -65.64 -47.55 -39.32
CA VAL A 7 -65.62 -46.07 -39.26
C VAL A 7 -64.93 -45.59 -37.99
N GLY A 8 -65.18 -46.24 -36.84
CA GLY A 8 -64.50 -45.90 -35.59
C GLY A 8 -62.98 -46.06 -35.66
N ILE A 9 -62.49 -47.16 -36.26
CA ILE A 9 -61.04 -47.40 -36.42
C ILE A 9 -60.41 -46.39 -37.39
N ALA A 10 -61.08 -46.05 -38.49
CA ALA A 10 -60.57 -45.07 -39.44
C ALA A 10 -60.46 -43.66 -38.83
N VAL A 11 -61.44 -43.25 -38.02
CA VAL A 11 -61.41 -41.95 -37.32
C VAL A 11 -60.29 -41.91 -36.28
N LEU A 12 -60.09 -43.01 -35.54
CA LEU A 12 -59.02 -43.10 -34.53
C LEU A 12 -57.63 -43.02 -35.17
N LEU A 13 -57.43 -43.67 -36.33
CA LEU A 13 -56.16 -43.61 -37.08
C LEU A 13 -55.90 -42.22 -37.67
N CYS A 14 -56.93 -41.54 -38.17
CA CYS A 14 -56.78 -40.15 -38.64
C CYS A 14 -56.42 -39.19 -37.49
N LEU A 15 -57.02 -39.36 -36.30
CA LEU A 15 -56.68 -38.56 -35.12
C LEU A 15 -55.24 -38.81 -34.65
N ALA A 16 -54.79 -40.08 -34.66
CA ALA A 16 -53.42 -40.43 -34.31
C ALA A 16 -52.40 -39.85 -35.31
N PHE A 17 -52.74 -39.81 -36.60
CA PHE A 17 -51.87 -39.23 -37.64
C PHE A 17 -51.78 -37.71 -37.51
N LEU A 18 -52.90 -37.02 -37.23
CA LEU A 18 -52.92 -35.58 -37.02
C LEU A 18 -52.14 -35.18 -35.75
N LEU A 19 -52.32 -35.91 -34.65
CA LEU A 19 -51.55 -35.68 -33.42
C LEU A 19 -50.05 -36.00 -33.59
N GLY A 20 -49.70 -37.06 -34.33
CA GLY A 20 -48.32 -37.39 -34.66
C GLY A 20 -47.63 -36.29 -35.49
N SER A 21 -48.34 -35.70 -36.45
CA SER A 21 -47.81 -34.62 -37.30
C SER A 21 -47.63 -33.28 -36.54
N ALA A 22 -48.50 -32.99 -35.57
CA ALA A 22 -48.38 -31.80 -34.74
C ALA A 22 -47.19 -31.88 -33.76
N VAL A 23 -46.91 -33.08 -33.23
CA VAL A 23 -45.74 -33.31 -32.36
C VAL A 23 -44.43 -33.26 -33.17
N THR A 24 -44.41 -33.71 -34.42
CA THR A 24 -43.20 -33.62 -35.26
C THR A 24 -42.89 -32.18 -35.70
N GLN A 25 -43.91 -31.34 -35.97
CA GLN A 25 -43.65 -29.91 -36.24
C GLN A 25 -43.20 -29.13 -35.00
N LEU A 26 -43.64 -29.51 -33.78
CA LEU A 26 -43.16 -28.89 -32.55
C LEU A 26 -41.71 -29.27 -32.21
N VAL A 27 -41.26 -30.47 -32.60
CA VAL A 27 -39.89 -30.96 -32.37
C VAL A 27 -38.91 -30.45 -33.45
N ILE A 28 -39.36 -30.27 -34.70
CA ILE A 28 -38.50 -29.81 -35.80
C ILE A 28 -38.40 -28.27 -35.86
N GLY A 29 -39.38 -27.53 -35.32
CA GLY A 29 -39.35 -26.06 -35.24
C GLY A 29 -38.35 -25.47 -34.23
N LEU A 30 -37.63 -26.30 -33.47
CA LEU A 30 -36.62 -25.87 -32.48
C LEU A 30 -35.18 -26.30 -32.83
N TYR A 31 -34.96 -26.93 -33.98
CA TYR A 31 -33.60 -27.14 -34.48
C TYR A 31 -33.24 -26.01 -35.46
N PRO A 32 -32.38 -25.04 -35.08
CA PRO A 32 -31.81 -24.15 -36.09
C PRO A 32 -31.08 -25.02 -37.12
N ALA A 33 -31.29 -24.69 -38.39
CA ALA A 33 -30.63 -25.33 -39.51
C ALA A 33 -29.14 -25.47 -39.24
N ASN A 34 -28.59 -26.64 -39.57
CA ASN A 34 -27.16 -26.91 -39.63
C ASN A 34 -26.54 -25.92 -40.64
N VAL A 35 -26.17 -24.74 -40.17
CA VAL A 35 -25.28 -23.85 -40.88
C VAL A 35 -23.92 -24.49 -40.70
N THR A 36 -23.49 -25.25 -41.71
CA THR A 36 -22.06 -25.50 -41.92
C THR A 36 -21.43 -24.16 -42.30
N THR A 37 -21.27 -23.28 -41.30
CA THR A 37 -20.39 -22.14 -41.42
C THR A 37 -18.99 -22.72 -41.62
N VAL A 38 -18.40 -22.38 -42.76
CA VAL A 38 -16.97 -22.54 -43.00
C VAL A 38 -16.27 -21.94 -41.79
N TRP A 39 -15.60 -22.78 -41.00
CA TRP A 39 -14.65 -22.34 -39.99
C TRP A 39 -13.48 -21.71 -40.73
N VAL A 40 -13.65 -20.45 -41.14
CA VAL A 40 -12.52 -19.58 -41.30
C VAL A 40 -11.89 -19.56 -39.91
N ASN A 41 -10.66 -20.06 -39.81
CA ASN A 41 -9.81 -19.87 -38.64
C ASN A 41 -9.72 -18.36 -38.41
N ASN A 42 -10.72 -17.79 -37.72
CA ASN A 42 -10.61 -16.44 -37.22
C ASN A 42 -9.41 -16.51 -36.27
N PRO A 43 -8.40 -15.64 -36.45
CA PRO A 43 -7.34 -15.52 -35.46
C PRO A 43 -7.99 -15.35 -34.08
N PRO A 44 -7.35 -15.81 -32.99
CA PRO A 44 -7.90 -15.70 -31.65
C PRO A 44 -8.47 -14.29 -31.47
N LEU A 45 -9.78 -14.22 -31.23
CA LEU A 45 -10.53 -12.97 -31.26
C LEU A 45 -10.07 -12.01 -30.14
N HIS A 46 -9.30 -12.51 -29.17
CA HIS A 46 -8.66 -11.71 -28.13
C HIS A 46 -7.43 -12.40 -27.52
N GLU A 47 -6.46 -11.62 -27.01
CA GLU A 47 -5.27 -12.12 -26.29
C GLU A 47 -5.58 -12.67 -24.87
N ALA A 48 -6.82 -12.51 -24.40
CA ALA A 48 -7.21 -12.90 -23.04
C ALA A 48 -7.64 -14.36 -22.96
N THR A 49 -7.51 -14.98 -21.78
CA THR A 49 -8.09 -16.30 -21.52
C THR A 49 -9.61 -16.20 -21.48
N TYR A 50 -10.15 -15.23 -20.74
CA TYR A 50 -11.58 -14.92 -20.71
C TYR A 50 -11.86 -13.43 -20.72
N ILE A 51 -12.95 -13.05 -21.38
CA ILE A 51 -13.58 -11.73 -21.26
C ILE A 51 -14.80 -11.88 -20.35
N ILE A 52 -14.80 -11.20 -19.22
CA ILE A 52 -15.86 -11.20 -18.22
C ILE A 52 -16.70 -9.94 -18.40
N GLY A 53 -18.02 -10.08 -18.39
CA GLY A 53 -18.94 -8.97 -18.59
C GLY A 53 -20.27 -9.13 -17.86
N VAL A 54 -21.00 -8.02 -17.78
CA VAL A 54 -22.39 -7.97 -17.32
C VAL A 54 -23.28 -8.24 -18.53
N TYR A 55 -24.06 -9.33 -18.50
CA TYR A 55 -24.98 -9.68 -19.58
C TYR A 55 -26.27 -8.87 -19.49
N ASN A 56 -26.82 -8.75 -18.28
CA ASN A 56 -27.97 -7.93 -17.93
C ASN A 56 -27.92 -7.59 -16.42
N SER A 57 -28.97 -7.00 -15.86
CA SER A 57 -28.99 -6.58 -14.44
C SER A 57 -28.84 -7.72 -13.42
N THR A 58 -29.03 -8.97 -13.83
CA THR A 58 -28.99 -10.13 -12.93
C THR A 58 -27.98 -11.19 -13.35
N HIS A 59 -27.39 -11.11 -14.54
CA HIS A 59 -26.51 -12.14 -15.08
C HIS A 59 -25.16 -11.60 -15.51
N TYR A 60 -24.14 -12.40 -15.25
CA TYR A 60 -22.75 -12.19 -15.65
C TYR A 60 -22.34 -13.32 -16.58
N TYR A 61 -21.34 -13.06 -17.42
CA TYR A 61 -20.80 -14.05 -18.35
C TYR A 61 -19.27 -14.02 -18.38
N ALA A 62 -18.69 -15.15 -18.79
CA ALA A 62 -17.30 -15.25 -19.21
C ALA A 62 -17.24 -15.88 -20.61
N LYS A 63 -16.68 -15.11 -21.55
CA LYS A 63 -16.50 -15.49 -22.95
C LYS A 63 -15.06 -15.96 -23.15
N ASN A 64 -14.85 -17.17 -23.66
CA ASN A 64 -13.53 -17.70 -23.93
C ASN A 64 -12.85 -16.88 -25.04
N GLY A 65 -11.62 -16.42 -24.80
CA GLY A 65 -10.91 -15.55 -25.75
C GLY A 65 -10.43 -16.26 -27.03
N THR A 66 -10.28 -17.59 -26.98
CA THR A 66 -9.90 -18.42 -28.14
C THR A 66 -11.11 -18.76 -29.02
N THR A 67 -12.19 -19.29 -28.43
CA THR A 67 -13.36 -19.74 -29.20
C THR A 67 -14.35 -18.61 -29.49
N GLY A 68 -14.36 -17.57 -28.65
CA GLY A 68 -15.37 -16.53 -28.71
C GLY A 68 -16.75 -16.96 -28.22
N GLU A 69 -16.89 -18.14 -27.61
CA GLU A 69 -18.16 -18.61 -27.05
C GLU A 69 -18.32 -18.19 -25.58
N ILE A 70 -19.57 -18.01 -25.13
CA ILE A 70 -19.86 -17.82 -23.70
C ILE A 70 -19.85 -19.20 -23.05
N GLU A 71 -18.81 -19.48 -22.26
CA GLU A 71 -18.66 -20.78 -21.58
C GLU A 71 -19.30 -20.80 -20.20
N PHE A 72 -19.34 -19.64 -19.53
CA PHE A 72 -19.96 -19.50 -18.22
C PHE A 72 -20.93 -18.33 -18.24
N CYS A 73 -22.14 -18.55 -17.73
CA CYS A 73 -23.16 -17.52 -17.53
C CYS A 73 -23.98 -17.84 -16.29
N GLY A 74 -24.28 -16.86 -15.45
CA GLY A 74 -24.99 -17.09 -14.20
C GLY A 74 -25.27 -15.82 -13.41
N THR A 75 -26.02 -15.95 -12.33
CA THR A 75 -26.48 -14.80 -11.52
C THR A 75 -25.51 -14.37 -10.43
N ASP A 76 -24.46 -15.17 -10.18
CA ASP A 76 -23.45 -14.91 -9.16
C ASP A 76 -22.08 -14.71 -9.82
N ALA A 77 -21.57 -13.48 -9.79
CA ALA A 77 -20.29 -13.15 -10.41
C ALA A 77 -19.13 -13.93 -9.77
N SER A 78 -19.22 -14.30 -8.49
CA SER A 78 -18.14 -15.02 -7.81
C SER A 78 -17.86 -16.37 -8.48
N GLN A 79 -18.91 -17.11 -8.84
CA GLN A 79 -18.80 -18.39 -9.54
C GLN A 79 -18.23 -18.23 -10.94
N ILE A 80 -18.66 -17.21 -11.68
CA ILE A 80 -18.19 -16.95 -13.05
C ILE A 80 -16.70 -16.60 -13.07
N ILE A 81 -16.27 -15.71 -12.18
CA ILE A 81 -14.87 -15.29 -12.07
C ILE A 81 -14.00 -16.47 -11.64
N GLN A 82 -14.46 -17.25 -10.65
CA GLN A 82 -13.70 -18.40 -10.16
C GLN A 82 -13.54 -19.48 -11.23
N GLN A 83 -14.59 -19.80 -12.00
CA GLN A 83 -14.50 -20.79 -13.07
C GLN A 83 -13.58 -20.34 -14.20
N ALA A 84 -13.64 -19.07 -14.59
CA ALA A 84 -12.78 -18.50 -15.62
C ALA A 84 -11.30 -18.48 -15.19
N GLY A 85 -11.00 -18.13 -13.94
CA GLY A 85 -9.63 -18.01 -13.42
C GLY A 85 -9.05 -19.28 -12.80
N LYS A 86 -9.78 -20.40 -12.74
CA LYS A 86 -9.40 -21.59 -11.96
C LYS A 86 -8.02 -22.18 -12.32
N ASN A 87 -7.57 -21.95 -13.55
CA ASN A 87 -6.30 -22.45 -14.08
C ASN A 87 -5.26 -21.33 -14.26
N GLY A 88 -5.51 -20.14 -13.71
CA GLY A 88 -4.74 -18.93 -14.01
C GLY A 88 -5.19 -18.31 -15.34
N GLY A 89 -4.27 -17.62 -16.00
CA GLY A 89 -4.51 -16.94 -17.27
C GLY A 89 -4.90 -15.47 -17.10
N GLU A 90 -5.36 -14.85 -18.20
CA GLU A 90 -5.78 -13.46 -18.23
C GLU A 90 -7.31 -13.34 -18.26
N LEU A 91 -7.85 -12.62 -17.28
CA LEU A 91 -9.25 -12.25 -17.16
C LEU A 91 -9.41 -10.76 -17.44
N ILE A 92 -10.11 -10.42 -18.52
CA ILE A 92 -10.43 -9.03 -18.87
C ILE A 92 -11.88 -8.73 -18.51
N PHE A 93 -12.08 -7.80 -17.59
CA PHE A 93 -13.38 -7.34 -17.15
C PHE A 93 -13.81 -6.13 -17.97
N LYS A 94 -15.00 -6.21 -18.56
CA LYS A 94 -15.68 -5.05 -19.14
C LYS A 94 -16.15 -4.08 -18.06
N SER A 95 -16.40 -2.83 -18.42
CA SER A 95 -17.07 -1.88 -17.53
C SER A 95 -18.40 -2.45 -17.05
N GLY A 96 -18.63 -2.36 -15.74
CA GLY A 96 -19.78 -2.93 -15.05
C GLY A 96 -19.50 -3.15 -13.56
N THR A 97 -20.57 -3.35 -12.81
CA THR A 97 -20.51 -3.75 -11.40
C THR A 97 -20.77 -5.25 -11.29
N TYR A 98 -19.82 -5.98 -10.73
CA TYR A 98 -19.83 -7.43 -10.55
C TYR A 98 -20.12 -7.73 -9.08
N THR A 99 -21.38 -8.03 -8.76
CA THR A 99 -21.78 -8.36 -7.40
C THR A 99 -21.35 -9.78 -7.05
N VAL A 100 -20.49 -9.92 -6.05
CA VAL A 100 -19.98 -11.20 -5.54
C VAL A 100 -20.58 -11.49 -4.17
N THR A 101 -21.14 -12.67 -3.98
CA THR A 101 -21.80 -13.07 -2.72
C THR A 101 -21.02 -14.14 -1.96
N THR A 102 -20.04 -14.76 -2.58
CA THR A 102 -19.16 -15.76 -1.98
C THR A 102 -17.68 -15.48 -2.31
N THR A 103 -16.78 -16.08 -1.54
CA THR A 103 -15.33 -15.97 -1.75
C THR A 103 -14.89 -16.56 -3.08
N ILE A 104 -14.13 -15.81 -3.86
CA ILE A 104 -13.47 -16.27 -5.07
C ILE A 104 -12.16 -16.95 -4.65
N ALA A 105 -12.22 -18.27 -4.48
CA ALA A 105 -11.11 -19.05 -3.96
C ALA A 105 -10.23 -19.62 -5.09
N PHE A 106 -8.96 -19.20 -5.11
CA PHE A 106 -7.91 -19.75 -5.97
C PHE A 106 -6.88 -20.49 -5.11
N THR A 107 -7.34 -21.45 -4.32
CA THR A 107 -6.53 -22.16 -3.31
C THR A 107 -5.83 -23.40 -3.88
N GLY A 108 -4.76 -23.83 -3.19
CA GLY A 108 -4.04 -25.07 -3.49
C GLY A 108 -3.30 -25.08 -4.83
N LYS A 109 -2.95 -23.91 -5.40
CA LYS A 109 -2.20 -23.84 -6.66
C LYS A 109 -0.69 -23.80 -6.41
N GLY A 110 0.06 -24.44 -7.31
CA GLY A 110 1.53 -24.44 -7.28
C GLY A 110 2.13 -23.20 -7.94
N THR A 111 3.45 -23.06 -7.87
CA THR A 111 4.23 -21.90 -8.36
C THR A 111 4.00 -21.50 -9.82
N ASN A 112 3.50 -22.42 -10.66
CA ASN A 112 3.15 -22.14 -12.06
C ASN A 112 1.82 -21.39 -12.23
N PHE A 113 1.11 -21.10 -11.13
CA PHE A 113 -0.12 -20.33 -11.18
C PHE A 113 0.19 -18.85 -11.44
N GLY A 114 -0.27 -18.35 -12.58
CA GLY A 114 -0.23 -16.92 -12.91
C GLY A 114 -1.62 -16.45 -13.23
N LEU A 115 -2.11 -15.43 -12.52
CA LEU A 115 -3.42 -14.85 -12.75
C LEU A 115 -3.26 -13.37 -13.08
N THR A 116 -3.85 -12.94 -14.20
CA THR A 116 -3.99 -11.52 -14.55
C THR A 116 -5.46 -11.14 -14.50
N ILE A 117 -5.81 -10.11 -13.74
CA ILE A 117 -7.15 -9.52 -13.65
C ILE A 117 -7.06 -8.07 -14.12
N LYS A 118 -7.74 -7.73 -15.21
CA LYS A 118 -7.66 -6.40 -15.81
C LYS A 118 -9.05 -5.84 -16.07
N GLY A 119 -9.38 -4.71 -15.45
CA GLY A 119 -10.55 -3.92 -15.81
C GLY A 119 -10.27 -2.93 -16.94
N GLU A 120 -11.35 -2.32 -17.46
CA GLU A 120 -11.24 -1.22 -18.42
C GLU A 120 -10.87 0.09 -17.71
N ASN A 121 -11.43 0.34 -16.52
CA ASN A 121 -11.16 1.51 -15.70
C ASN A 121 -11.63 1.25 -14.26
N PRO A 122 -10.87 1.62 -13.21
CA PRO A 122 -11.31 1.36 -11.83
C PRO A 122 -12.58 2.14 -11.45
N ARG A 123 -12.92 3.23 -12.15
CA ARG A 123 -14.17 3.99 -11.89
C ARG A 123 -15.41 3.28 -12.43
N THR A 124 -15.28 2.37 -13.39
CA THR A 124 -16.40 1.73 -14.07
C THR A 124 -16.37 0.21 -14.00
N THR A 125 -15.23 -0.41 -13.67
CA THR A 125 -15.09 -1.84 -13.45
C THR A 125 -14.97 -2.11 -11.95
N ILE A 126 -16.08 -2.53 -11.34
CA ILE A 126 -16.21 -2.65 -9.88
C ILE A 126 -16.55 -4.10 -9.52
N ILE A 127 -15.72 -4.76 -8.71
CA ILE A 127 -16.08 -6.01 -8.05
C ILE A 127 -16.57 -5.65 -6.65
N LYS A 128 -17.87 -5.82 -6.41
CA LYS A 128 -18.53 -5.36 -5.20
C LYS A 128 -19.01 -6.52 -4.35
N TRP A 129 -18.58 -6.53 -3.09
CA TRP A 129 -19.00 -7.53 -2.13
C TRP A 129 -20.44 -7.31 -1.68
N ASN A 130 -21.22 -8.40 -1.71
CA ASN A 130 -22.58 -8.47 -1.19
C ASN A 130 -22.83 -9.82 -0.48
N GLY A 131 -21.75 -10.45 -0.02
CA GLY A 131 -21.78 -11.70 0.73
C GLY A 131 -21.96 -11.49 2.23
N ALA A 132 -21.43 -12.44 3.00
CA ALA A 132 -21.42 -12.38 4.47
C ALA A 132 -20.67 -11.14 5.01
N ASP A 133 -20.96 -10.76 6.25
CA ASP A 133 -20.32 -9.59 6.89
C ASP A 133 -18.82 -9.79 7.15
N THR A 134 -18.34 -11.03 7.11
CA THR A 134 -16.94 -11.40 7.28
C THR A 134 -16.50 -12.36 6.18
N GLY A 135 -15.18 -12.46 5.95
CA GLY A 135 -14.59 -13.37 4.97
C GLY A 135 -13.60 -12.69 4.03
N PHE A 136 -13.48 -13.25 2.82
CA PHE A 136 -12.50 -12.85 1.81
C PHE A 136 -13.20 -12.66 0.47
N MET A 137 -12.91 -11.58 -0.26
CA MET A 137 -13.36 -11.43 -1.65
C MET A 137 -12.54 -12.34 -2.57
N PHE A 138 -11.21 -12.16 -2.59
CA PHE A 138 -10.27 -13.06 -3.22
C PHE A 138 -9.43 -13.77 -2.18
N ASP A 139 -9.38 -15.11 -2.29
CA ASP A 139 -8.61 -15.94 -1.38
C ASP A 139 -7.58 -16.78 -2.13
N PHE A 140 -6.31 -16.44 -1.90
CA PHE A 140 -5.15 -17.13 -2.44
C PHE A 140 -4.45 -17.99 -1.37
N ASN A 141 -5.18 -18.42 -0.34
CA ASN A 141 -4.60 -19.27 0.69
C ASN A 141 -4.06 -20.60 0.14
N ASP A 142 -2.92 -21.04 0.66
CA ASP A 142 -2.20 -22.24 0.21
C ASP A 142 -1.87 -22.23 -1.30
N THR A 143 -1.72 -21.04 -1.90
CA THR A 143 -1.32 -20.89 -3.30
C THR A 143 0.00 -20.15 -3.43
N ALA A 144 0.87 -20.65 -4.31
CA ALA A 144 2.04 -19.93 -4.76
C ALA A 144 1.85 -19.46 -6.20
N GLY A 145 2.48 -18.35 -6.60
CA GLY A 145 2.37 -17.89 -7.98
C GLY A 145 2.65 -16.41 -8.21
N THR A 146 2.05 -15.89 -9.28
CA THR A 146 2.08 -14.46 -9.63
C THR A 146 0.65 -13.93 -9.79
N LEU A 147 0.43 -12.68 -9.37
CA LEU A 147 -0.81 -11.96 -9.56
C LEU A 147 -0.53 -10.62 -10.21
N VAL A 148 -1.21 -10.35 -11.32
CA VAL A 148 -1.25 -9.02 -11.92
C VAL A 148 -2.67 -8.50 -11.85
N MET A 149 -2.89 -7.36 -11.22
CA MET A 149 -4.20 -6.74 -11.13
C MET A 149 -4.15 -5.29 -11.62
N ARG A 150 -5.02 -4.92 -12.55
CA ARG A 150 -5.01 -3.59 -13.16
C ARG A 150 -6.40 -2.98 -13.33
N ASN A 151 -6.48 -1.66 -13.17
CA ASN A 151 -7.63 -0.84 -13.58
C ASN A 151 -8.98 -1.34 -13.04
N ILE A 152 -9.02 -1.72 -11.77
CA ILE A 152 -10.21 -2.32 -11.16
C ILE A 152 -10.43 -1.78 -9.76
N TRP A 153 -11.70 -1.69 -9.36
CA TRP A 153 -12.11 -1.32 -8.02
C TRP A 153 -12.68 -2.54 -7.29
N LEU A 154 -12.06 -2.88 -6.16
CA LEU A 154 -12.55 -3.85 -5.20
C LEU A 154 -13.27 -3.10 -4.07
N ASP A 155 -14.59 -3.29 -3.98
CA ASP A 155 -15.47 -2.62 -3.02
C ASP A 155 -15.97 -3.62 -1.98
N GLY A 156 -15.54 -3.44 -0.72
CA GLY A 156 -15.96 -4.26 0.42
C GLY A 156 -17.36 -3.94 0.94
N ASN A 157 -17.96 -2.84 0.47
CA ASN A 157 -19.33 -2.44 0.79
C ASN A 157 -19.60 -2.32 2.29
N GLY A 158 -18.60 -1.81 3.03
CA GLY A 158 -18.66 -1.53 4.47
C GLY A 158 -18.62 -2.77 5.35
N LYS A 159 -18.23 -3.91 4.79
CA LYS A 159 -18.19 -5.19 5.50
C LYS A 159 -16.82 -5.45 6.14
N ASP A 160 -16.82 -6.26 7.19
CA ASP A 160 -15.61 -6.69 7.92
C ASP A 160 -14.87 -7.83 7.18
N ILE A 161 -14.61 -7.61 5.89
CA ILE A 161 -13.92 -8.57 5.01
C ILE A 161 -12.51 -8.10 4.65
N THR A 162 -11.72 -9.04 4.14
CA THR A 162 -10.47 -8.73 3.43
C THR A 162 -10.71 -8.82 1.92
N LEU A 163 -10.30 -7.81 1.14
CA LEU A 163 -10.52 -7.84 -0.31
C LEU A 163 -9.58 -8.85 -0.99
N ILE A 164 -8.31 -8.85 -0.63
CA ILE A 164 -7.35 -9.85 -1.11
C ILE A 164 -6.60 -10.44 0.07
N ARG A 165 -6.67 -11.76 0.23
CA ARG A 165 -5.84 -12.50 1.18
C ARG A 165 -4.80 -13.34 0.46
N PHE A 166 -3.53 -13.10 0.79
CA PHE A 166 -2.45 -14.05 0.58
C PHE A 166 -2.34 -14.99 1.78
N GLY A 167 -1.84 -16.21 1.57
CA GLY A 167 -1.80 -17.23 2.63
C GLY A 167 -0.41 -17.75 2.94
N THR A 168 -0.33 -19.06 3.18
CA THR A 168 0.86 -19.78 3.64
C THR A 168 1.86 -20.15 2.54
N LYS A 169 1.73 -19.57 1.35
CA LYS A 169 2.61 -19.88 0.20
C LYS A 169 2.97 -18.59 -0.54
N GLN A 170 4.11 -18.62 -1.20
CA GLN A 170 4.78 -17.45 -1.77
C GLN A 170 4.11 -16.97 -3.06
N PHE A 171 3.72 -15.70 -3.08
CA PHE A 171 3.44 -14.92 -4.27
C PHE A 171 4.57 -13.93 -4.49
N THR A 172 5.31 -14.07 -5.58
CA THR A 172 6.42 -13.17 -5.90
C THR A 172 6.10 -12.35 -7.15
N HIS A 173 6.79 -11.23 -7.33
CA HIS A 173 6.71 -10.44 -8.56
C HIS A 173 5.29 -10.06 -8.98
N CYS A 174 4.39 -9.88 -8.02
CA CYS A 174 3.03 -9.45 -8.30
C CYS A 174 3.00 -7.96 -8.62
N ILE A 175 2.04 -7.55 -9.45
CA ILE A 175 1.90 -6.18 -9.91
C ILE A 175 0.47 -5.73 -9.68
N PHE A 176 0.31 -4.65 -8.93
CA PHE A 176 -0.96 -3.94 -8.76
C PHE A 176 -0.81 -2.56 -9.38
N GLU A 177 -1.62 -2.24 -10.36
CA GLU A 177 -1.53 -0.96 -11.09
C GLU A 177 -2.91 -0.32 -11.22
N ASN A 178 -3.08 0.87 -10.64
CA ASN A 178 -4.35 1.59 -10.65
C ASN A 178 -5.52 0.74 -10.13
N VAL A 179 -5.30 0.05 -9.00
CA VAL A 179 -6.29 -0.76 -8.29
C VAL A 179 -6.82 0.01 -7.08
N TRP A 180 -8.13 0.02 -6.89
CA TRP A 180 -8.78 0.70 -5.76
C TRP A 180 -9.28 -0.35 -4.76
N PHE A 181 -8.78 -0.30 -3.53
CA PHE A 181 -9.15 -1.13 -2.40
C PHE A 181 -10.00 -0.30 -1.43
N TRP A 182 -11.28 -0.63 -1.33
CA TRP A 182 -12.26 0.29 -0.75
C TRP A 182 -13.19 -0.37 0.29
N ASP A 183 -13.45 0.35 1.37
CA ASP A 183 -14.57 0.12 2.31
C ASP A 183 -14.64 -1.33 2.84
N ALA A 184 -13.53 -1.81 3.39
CA ALA A 184 -13.35 -3.16 3.91
C ALA A 184 -12.62 -3.16 5.27
N LYS A 185 -12.52 -4.32 5.93
CA LYS A 185 -11.59 -4.47 7.07
C LYS A 185 -10.16 -4.27 6.61
N TYR A 186 -9.75 -5.05 5.63
CA TYR A 186 -8.41 -5.03 5.05
C TYR A 186 -8.52 -4.88 3.55
N GLY A 187 -7.86 -3.87 2.99
CA GLY A 187 -7.73 -3.77 1.54
C GLY A 187 -6.91 -4.96 1.01
N LEU A 188 -5.78 -5.24 1.64
CA LEU A 188 -4.94 -6.40 1.31
C LEU A 188 -4.31 -6.98 2.57
N ASP A 189 -4.36 -8.31 2.71
CA ASP A 189 -3.64 -9.08 3.71
C ASP A 189 -2.45 -9.79 3.03
N GLY A 190 -1.24 -9.36 3.38
CA GLY A 190 0.02 -9.84 2.82
C GLY A 190 0.36 -11.30 3.17
N GLY A 191 -0.37 -11.92 4.10
CA GLY A 191 -0.24 -13.34 4.43
C GLY A 191 0.24 -13.62 5.85
N THR A 192 0.95 -14.73 6.04
CA THR A 192 1.49 -15.10 7.35
C THR A 192 2.77 -14.32 7.66
N ASN A 193 3.25 -14.36 8.90
CA ASN A 193 4.51 -13.75 9.34
C ASN A 193 5.71 -14.71 9.21
N SER A 194 5.68 -15.61 8.23
CA SER A 194 6.65 -16.70 8.10
C SER A 194 7.40 -16.50 6.79
N PRO A 195 8.72 -16.26 6.82
CA PRO A 195 9.50 -15.97 5.62
C PRO A 195 9.25 -16.99 4.50
N GLY A 196 9.01 -16.54 3.28
CA GLY A 196 8.69 -17.41 2.13
C GLY A 196 7.19 -17.67 1.93
N ASN A 197 6.32 -17.06 2.74
CA ASN A 197 4.88 -17.17 2.61
C ASN A 197 4.29 -15.81 2.27
N GLY A 198 3.14 -15.76 1.60
CA GLY A 198 2.47 -14.49 1.38
C GLY A 198 3.05 -13.70 0.20
N LEU A 199 2.88 -12.38 0.23
CA LEU A 199 3.23 -11.48 -0.87
C LEU A 199 4.65 -10.93 -0.72
N GLU A 200 5.52 -11.23 -1.68
CA GLU A 200 6.93 -10.86 -1.67
C GLU A 200 7.35 -10.18 -2.98
N GLU A 201 8.39 -9.34 -2.92
CA GLU A 201 9.06 -8.75 -4.10
C GLU A 201 8.10 -8.08 -5.11
N SER A 202 6.99 -7.55 -4.62
CA SER A 202 5.85 -7.12 -5.42
C SER A 202 5.70 -5.61 -5.46
N GLU A 203 4.98 -5.12 -6.47
CA GLU A 203 4.87 -3.70 -6.78
C GLU A 203 3.42 -3.21 -6.79
N PHE A 204 3.22 -2.02 -6.23
CA PHE A 204 1.97 -1.26 -6.26
C PHE A 204 2.23 0.07 -6.93
N ARG A 205 1.48 0.40 -7.97
CA ARG A 205 1.65 1.62 -8.77
C ARG A 205 0.31 2.32 -8.90
N GLU A 206 0.23 3.58 -8.44
CA GLU A 206 -0.98 4.40 -8.56
C GLU A 206 -2.24 3.77 -7.92
N CYS A 207 -2.04 2.88 -6.94
CA CYS A 207 -3.13 2.22 -6.23
C CYS A 207 -3.76 3.15 -5.19
N LYS A 208 -5.01 2.88 -4.84
CA LYS A 208 -5.73 3.60 -3.79
C LYS A 208 -6.22 2.64 -2.73
N PHE A 209 -5.93 2.95 -1.47
CA PHE A 209 -6.44 2.23 -0.31
C PHE A 209 -7.25 3.20 0.52
N ALA A 210 -8.58 3.09 0.48
CA ALA A 210 -9.43 4.05 1.18
C ALA A 210 -10.61 3.46 1.92
N TYR A 211 -10.99 4.13 3.01
CA TYR A 211 -12.11 3.74 3.86
C TYR A 211 -11.98 2.33 4.46
N ASN A 212 -10.75 1.81 4.58
CA ASN A 212 -10.52 0.51 5.20
C ASN A 212 -10.23 0.64 6.69
N TYR A 213 -10.47 -0.41 7.46
CA TYR A 213 -9.90 -0.46 8.82
C TYR A 213 -8.36 -0.47 8.74
N LYS A 214 -7.77 -1.29 7.86
CA LYS A 214 -6.39 -1.13 7.41
C LYS A 214 -6.31 -1.16 5.90
N GLY A 215 -5.57 -0.22 5.29
CA GLY A 215 -5.34 -0.24 3.85
C GLY A 215 -4.63 -1.53 3.44
N ILE A 216 -3.47 -1.78 4.04
CA ILE A 216 -2.68 -2.98 3.78
C ILE A 216 -2.02 -3.53 5.05
N LEU A 217 -2.01 -4.86 5.17
CA LEU A 217 -1.21 -5.60 6.15
C LEU A 217 0.05 -6.12 5.45
N ILE A 218 1.22 -5.62 5.85
CA ILE A 218 2.51 -6.02 5.30
C ILE A 218 3.16 -6.99 6.26
N THR A 219 3.33 -8.24 5.83
CA THR A 219 3.91 -9.33 6.64
C THR A 219 5.29 -9.78 6.17
N GLU A 220 5.68 -9.36 4.95
CA GLU A 220 6.79 -9.95 4.20
C GLU A 220 7.66 -8.89 3.51
N GLN A 221 8.63 -9.33 2.69
CA GLN A 221 9.75 -8.50 2.22
C GLN A 221 9.63 -8.04 0.76
N GLY A 222 10.35 -6.97 0.43
CA GLY A 222 10.53 -6.50 -0.94
C GLY A 222 9.33 -5.79 -1.57
N LEU A 223 8.37 -5.31 -0.77
CA LEU A 223 7.21 -4.59 -1.31
C LEU A 223 7.57 -3.15 -1.70
N ARG A 224 7.14 -2.71 -2.88
CA ARG A 224 7.43 -1.38 -3.41
C ARG A 224 6.15 -0.67 -3.83
N PHE A 225 5.93 0.54 -3.32
CA PHE A 225 4.76 1.35 -3.59
C PHE A 225 5.17 2.64 -4.30
N TYR A 226 4.54 2.95 -5.42
CA TYR A 226 4.84 4.10 -6.26
C TYR A 226 3.57 4.93 -6.46
N SER A 227 3.59 6.18 -5.99
CA SER A 227 2.50 7.13 -6.18
C SER A 227 1.13 6.61 -5.72
N CYS A 228 1.12 5.79 -4.67
CA CYS A 228 -0.10 5.25 -4.09
C CYS A 228 -0.75 6.27 -3.13
N ILE A 229 -2.07 6.20 -3.02
CA ILE A 229 -2.85 7.03 -2.10
C ILE A 229 -3.46 6.13 -1.03
N PHE A 230 -3.22 6.48 0.22
CA PHE A 230 -3.89 5.93 1.38
C PHE A 230 -4.74 7.05 2.00
N ALA A 231 -6.05 6.84 2.07
CA ALA A 231 -6.96 7.89 2.52
C ALA A 231 -8.12 7.37 3.37
N TYR A 232 -8.45 8.06 4.46
CA TYR A 232 -9.64 7.75 5.27
C TYR A 232 -9.66 6.33 5.85
N ASN A 233 -8.51 5.70 6.06
CA ASN A 233 -8.43 4.44 6.78
C ASN A 233 -8.33 4.72 8.29
N ASN A 234 -8.46 3.69 9.13
CA ASN A 234 -7.98 3.81 10.51
C ASN A 234 -6.46 3.74 10.54
N TYR A 235 -5.90 2.81 9.78
CA TYR A 235 -4.47 2.74 9.49
C TYR A 235 -4.25 2.54 8.00
N SER A 236 -3.41 3.37 7.38
CA SER A 236 -3.03 3.16 5.98
C SER A 236 -2.28 1.85 5.80
N ILE A 237 -1.31 1.62 6.70
CA ILE A 237 -0.40 0.48 6.65
C ILE A 237 -0.26 -0.11 8.06
N ALA A 238 -0.32 -1.43 8.16
CA ALA A 238 0.18 -2.15 9.31
C ALA A 238 1.41 -2.97 8.93
N LEU A 239 2.52 -2.70 9.61
CA LEU A 239 3.83 -3.29 9.38
C LEU A 239 4.10 -4.36 10.43
N TYR A 240 4.28 -5.61 10.02
CA TYR A 240 4.84 -6.63 10.93
C TYR A 240 6.35 -6.50 11.00
N SER A 241 6.94 -6.82 12.15
CA SER A 241 8.39 -6.69 12.36
C SER A 241 9.24 -7.42 11.31
N SER A 242 8.76 -8.56 10.79
CA SER A 242 9.42 -9.36 9.73
C SER A 242 9.28 -8.82 8.31
N SER A 243 8.80 -7.60 8.09
CA SER A 243 8.49 -7.08 6.75
C SER A 243 9.44 -5.99 6.26
N GLN A 244 9.68 -5.91 4.94
CA GLN A 244 10.45 -4.82 4.32
C GLN A 244 9.60 -4.19 3.23
N ALA A 245 9.41 -2.86 3.30
CA ALA A 245 8.66 -2.13 2.29
C ALA A 245 9.28 -0.76 2.00
N SER A 246 9.16 -0.33 0.75
CA SER A 246 9.57 1.00 0.29
C SER A 246 8.39 1.74 -0.35
N PHE A 247 8.23 3.02 0.01
CA PHE A 247 7.17 3.89 -0.46
C PHE A 247 7.78 5.10 -1.16
N TYR A 248 7.41 5.34 -2.40
CA TYR A 248 7.97 6.39 -3.26
C TYR A 248 6.84 7.30 -3.75
N GLY A 249 6.85 8.56 -3.30
CA GLY A 249 5.85 9.56 -3.71
C GLY A 249 4.43 9.23 -3.26
N CYS A 250 4.26 8.45 -2.19
CA CYS A 250 2.94 8.06 -1.69
C CYS A 250 2.31 9.18 -0.84
N THR A 251 0.98 9.24 -0.84
CA THR A 251 0.22 10.17 0.01
C THR A 251 -0.58 9.40 1.05
N PHE A 252 -0.49 9.84 2.30
CA PHE A 252 -1.23 9.34 3.45
C PHE A 252 -2.08 10.48 3.98
N THR A 253 -3.41 10.45 3.79
CA THR A 253 -4.28 11.59 4.10
C THR A 253 -5.53 11.22 4.87
N SER A 254 -5.97 12.13 5.76
CA SER A 254 -7.31 12.07 6.37
C SER A 254 -7.58 10.78 7.14
N GLU A 255 -6.52 10.19 7.70
CA GLU A 255 -6.61 8.96 8.46
C GLU A 255 -7.30 9.21 9.81
N TYR A 256 -8.26 8.35 10.18
CA TYR A 256 -9.01 8.44 11.44
C TYR A 256 -8.13 8.16 12.66
N TRP A 257 -7.06 7.40 12.47
CA TRP A 257 -6.08 7.12 13.51
C TRP A 257 -4.70 7.54 13.04
N ARG A 258 -3.78 6.59 12.83
CA ARG A 258 -2.40 6.84 12.45
C ARG A 258 -2.11 6.12 11.14
N PRO A 259 -1.54 6.79 10.13
CA PRO A 259 -1.15 6.17 8.88
C PRO A 259 -0.39 4.86 9.03
N ILE A 260 0.57 4.80 9.96
CA ILE A 260 1.47 3.65 10.13
C ILE A 260 1.24 3.02 11.51
N GLN A 261 0.83 1.76 11.51
CA GLN A 261 0.87 0.90 12.69
C GLN A 261 2.05 -0.06 12.59
N ILE A 262 2.85 -0.15 13.65
CA ILE A 262 3.81 -1.24 13.81
C ILE A 262 3.14 -2.32 14.65
N VAL A 263 3.13 -3.55 14.15
CA VAL A 263 2.53 -4.72 14.79
C VAL A 263 3.65 -5.66 15.22
N SER A 264 3.76 -5.95 16.53
CA SER A 264 4.78 -6.87 17.05
C SER A 264 4.45 -8.31 16.68
N ASN A 265 5.38 -9.06 16.08
CA ASN A 265 5.25 -10.52 16.04
C ASN A 265 6.54 -11.34 15.84
N GLY A 266 7.72 -10.82 16.24
CA GLY A 266 8.97 -11.60 16.20
C GLY A 266 10.24 -10.78 15.92
N ASP A 267 11.38 -11.43 16.07
CA ASP A 267 12.73 -10.86 16.24
C ASP A 267 13.47 -10.43 14.96
N TYR A 268 12.80 -10.19 13.84
CA TYR A 268 13.48 -9.84 12.60
C TYR A 268 13.53 -8.32 12.40
N PRO A 269 14.68 -7.65 12.55
CA PRO A 269 14.79 -6.21 12.32
C PRO A 269 14.80 -5.92 10.82
N ASN A 270 13.65 -5.56 10.26
CA ASN A 270 13.58 -5.08 8.87
C ASN A 270 13.43 -3.56 8.76
N SER A 271 13.76 -3.04 7.58
CA SER A 271 13.80 -1.61 7.28
C SER A 271 12.61 -1.16 6.44
N PHE A 272 12.16 0.07 6.68
CA PHE A 272 11.13 0.72 5.88
C PHE A 272 11.66 2.03 5.36
N LEU A 273 11.44 2.27 4.06
CA LEU A 273 11.82 3.50 3.39
C LEU A 273 10.57 4.25 2.95
N PHE A 274 10.51 5.52 3.29
CA PHE A 274 9.53 6.48 2.79
C PHE A 274 10.29 7.59 2.09
N SER A 275 10.10 7.74 0.78
CA SER A 275 10.84 8.67 -0.07
C SER A 275 9.87 9.57 -0.82
N GLY A 276 9.97 10.88 -0.62
CA GLY A 276 9.06 11.85 -1.26
C GLY A 276 7.60 11.69 -0.81
N CYS A 277 7.34 11.05 0.33
CA CYS A 277 5.99 10.78 0.81
C CYS A 277 5.38 11.99 1.50
N TRP A 278 4.06 12.12 1.42
CA TRP A 278 3.29 13.16 2.10
C TRP A 278 2.33 12.53 3.10
N PHE A 279 2.50 12.87 4.38
CA PHE A 279 1.58 12.54 5.45
C PHE A 279 0.80 13.79 5.82
N GLU A 280 -0.51 13.80 5.61
CA GLU A 280 -1.35 14.94 5.91
C GLU A 280 -2.66 14.61 6.59
N ASN A 281 -3.24 15.61 7.25
CA ASN A 281 -4.63 15.59 7.73
C ASN A 281 -4.98 14.39 8.63
N SER A 282 -3.99 13.73 9.22
CA SER A 282 -4.19 12.61 10.14
C SER A 282 -4.76 13.15 11.46
N GLN A 283 -5.78 12.48 11.99
CA GLN A 283 -6.42 12.88 13.25
C GLN A 283 -5.52 12.63 14.46
N LYS A 284 -4.65 11.61 14.38
CA LYS A 284 -3.57 11.35 15.34
C LYS A 284 -2.20 11.62 14.72
N GLY A 285 -1.14 11.20 15.40
CA GLY A 285 0.20 11.13 14.84
C GLY A 285 0.31 10.25 13.60
N ILE A 286 1.54 10.04 13.15
CA ILE A 286 1.87 9.30 11.95
C ILE A 286 2.12 7.82 12.26
N ILE A 287 2.88 7.55 13.31
CA ILE A 287 3.36 6.21 13.63
C ILE A 287 2.97 5.83 15.04
N GLU A 288 2.46 4.62 15.22
CA GLU A 288 2.32 4.00 16.53
C GLU A 288 2.97 2.63 16.58
N ALA A 289 3.82 2.45 17.59
CA ALA A 289 4.31 1.16 18.02
C ALA A 289 3.81 0.86 19.44
N PRO A 290 2.98 -0.19 19.63
CA PRO A 290 2.51 -0.58 20.95
C PRO A 290 3.68 -1.07 21.84
N PRO A 291 3.50 -1.13 23.17
CA PRO A 291 4.54 -1.55 24.12
C PRO A 291 5.10 -2.95 23.90
N SER A 292 4.36 -3.83 23.20
CA SER A 292 4.80 -5.18 22.85
C SER A 292 5.86 -5.20 21.74
N VAL A 293 6.05 -4.10 20.99
CA VAL A 293 7.09 -4.02 19.96
C VAL A 293 8.39 -3.59 20.61
N ILE A 294 9.34 -4.52 20.65
CA ILE A 294 10.66 -4.30 21.27
C ILE A 294 11.77 -4.00 20.25
N SER A 295 11.60 -4.35 18.97
CA SER A 295 12.63 -4.19 17.94
C SER A 295 12.03 -3.92 16.55
N LEU A 296 12.69 -3.08 15.77
CA LEU A 296 12.43 -2.79 14.35
C LEU A 296 13.76 -2.42 13.69
N GLY A 297 14.03 -2.87 12.46
CA GLY A 297 15.34 -2.67 11.85
C GLY A 297 15.66 -1.22 11.52
N GLY A 298 14.69 -0.50 10.95
CA GLY A 298 14.83 0.93 10.78
C GLY A 298 13.64 1.58 10.09
N LEU A 299 13.44 2.86 10.37
CA LEU A 299 12.50 3.73 9.66
C LEU A 299 13.29 4.86 9.01
N HIS A 300 13.33 4.89 7.69
CA HIS A 300 13.98 5.97 6.94
C HIS A 300 12.92 6.80 6.24
N PHE A 301 12.90 8.09 6.53
CA PHE A 301 12.12 9.10 5.83
C PHE A 301 13.06 10.03 5.09
N GLU A 302 12.95 10.11 3.77
CA GLU A 302 13.70 11.02 2.94
C GLU A 302 12.76 11.90 2.10
N ASN A 303 13.04 13.19 2.03
CA ASN A 303 12.26 14.16 1.24
C ASN A 303 10.75 14.14 1.57
N CYS A 304 10.38 13.76 2.80
CA CYS A 304 8.99 13.59 3.19
C CYS A 304 8.41 14.87 3.79
N ARG A 305 7.09 15.04 3.63
CA ARG A 305 6.33 16.13 4.26
C ARG A 305 5.39 15.55 5.32
N PHE A 306 5.43 16.15 6.51
CA PHE A 306 4.55 15.78 7.62
C PHE A 306 3.68 16.95 8.02
N HIS A 307 2.37 16.85 7.82
CA HIS A 307 1.39 17.91 8.08
C HIS A 307 0.17 17.34 8.83
N THR A 308 0.29 17.17 10.15
CA THR A 308 -0.79 16.63 10.97
C THR A 308 -1.60 17.73 11.64
N TYR A 309 -2.93 17.56 11.72
CA TYR A 309 -3.79 18.43 12.55
C TYR A 309 -3.93 17.94 13.99
N SER A 310 -3.26 16.85 14.33
CA SER A 310 -3.37 16.25 15.64
C SER A 310 -2.70 17.11 16.72
N THR A 311 -3.28 17.10 17.92
CA THR A 311 -2.58 17.56 19.14
C THR A 311 -1.77 16.44 19.80
N ASP A 312 -1.83 15.22 19.26
CA ASP A 312 -1.07 14.06 19.73
C ASP A 312 0.40 14.12 19.23
N TYR A 313 1.24 13.24 19.77
CA TYR A 313 2.61 13.06 19.33
C TYR A 313 2.66 12.66 17.85
N LEU A 314 3.58 13.25 17.08
CA LEU A 314 3.78 12.90 15.66
C LEU A 314 4.13 11.41 15.52
N MET A 315 4.92 10.87 16.45
CA MET A 315 5.23 9.45 16.50
C MET A 315 5.26 8.98 17.95
N THR A 316 4.70 7.81 18.21
CA THR A 316 4.64 7.25 19.57
C THR A 316 5.27 5.86 19.57
N PHE A 317 6.35 5.72 20.34
CA PHE A 317 7.11 4.49 20.44
C PHE A 317 7.33 4.13 21.90
N ALA A 318 6.57 3.17 22.43
CA ALA A 318 6.76 2.75 23.82
C ALA A 318 8.14 2.09 24.04
N ASN A 319 8.40 0.92 23.45
CA ASN A 319 9.59 0.10 23.77
C ASN A 319 10.46 -0.25 22.56
N LEU A 320 10.34 0.50 21.47
CA LEU A 320 10.94 0.15 20.18
C LEU A 320 12.47 0.40 20.13
N ASN A 321 13.27 -0.65 20.00
CA ASN A 321 14.66 -0.56 19.57
C ASN A 321 14.71 -0.44 18.04
N THR A 322 14.98 0.76 17.52
CA THR A 322 15.05 1.02 16.08
C THR A 322 15.93 2.22 15.79
N THR A 323 16.48 2.27 14.58
CA THR A 323 17.00 3.51 14.01
C THR A 323 15.85 4.26 13.32
N ILE A 324 15.74 5.56 13.56
CA ILE A 324 14.85 6.44 12.79
C ILE A 324 15.70 7.52 12.16
N LEU A 325 15.67 7.60 10.83
CA LEU A 325 16.44 8.56 10.05
C LEU A 325 15.48 9.50 9.32
N PHE A 326 15.68 10.80 9.50
CA PHE A 326 15.01 11.84 8.72
C PHE A 326 16.04 12.59 7.87
N THR A 327 15.83 12.58 6.56
CA THR A 327 16.71 13.19 5.57
C THR A 327 15.91 14.19 4.72
N ASN A 328 16.21 15.49 4.82
CA ASN A 328 15.52 16.53 4.06
C ASN A 328 13.98 16.49 4.19
N CYS A 329 13.48 16.17 5.38
CA CYS A 329 12.05 16.15 5.66
C CYS A 329 11.55 17.51 6.15
N TYR A 330 10.32 17.86 5.77
CA TYR A 330 9.67 19.12 6.12
C TYR A 330 8.50 18.91 7.09
N VAL A 331 8.49 19.70 8.17
CA VAL A 331 7.36 19.79 9.12
C VAL A 331 6.96 21.27 9.24
N PRO A 332 5.73 21.65 8.87
CA PRO A 332 5.28 23.04 8.96
C PRO A 332 5.21 23.51 10.41
N SER A 333 5.62 24.76 10.66
CA SER A 333 5.64 25.40 11.99
C SER A 333 4.25 25.66 12.62
N ALA A 334 3.18 25.44 11.86
CA ALA A 334 1.80 25.79 12.26
C ALA A 334 0.99 24.60 12.79
N THR A 335 1.58 23.41 12.92
CA THR A 335 0.91 22.28 13.56
C THR A 335 0.92 22.51 15.07
N SER A 336 -0.25 22.56 15.71
CA SER A 336 -0.39 22.61 17.17
C SER A 336 0.31 21.44 17.89
N SER A 337 0.65 20.40 17.14
CA SER A 337 1.65 19.39 17.46
C SER A 337 3.05 20.02 17.36
N SER A 338 3.58 20.50 18.49
CA SER A 338 5.02 20.47 18.70
C SER A 338 5.51 19.05 18.36
N LEU A 339 6.61 18.93 17.61
CA LEU A 339 7.30 17.65 17.35
C LEU A 339 7.80 17.06 18.68
N ILE A 340 6.89 16.44 19.41
CA ILE A 340 7.21 15.74 20.64
C ILE A 340 7.28 14.26 20.25
N TYR A 341 8.44 13.69 20.51
CA TYR A 341 8.64 12.26 20.42
C TYR A 341 8.81 11.75 21.85
N THR A 342 8.05 10.72 22.21
CA THR A 342 8.20 10.08 23.52
C THR A 342 8.93 8.75 23.31
N PHE A 343 10.08 8.60 23.96
CA PHE A 343 10.91 7.39 23.90
C PHE A 343 11.24 6.92 25.32
N SER A 344 10.89 5.67 25.66
CA SER A 344 11.15 5.15 27.01
C SER A 344 12.57 4.58 27.22
N TYR A 345 13.41 4.46 26.18
CA TYR A 345 14.73 3.79 26.25
C TYR A 345 15.80 4.40 25.33
N ASN A 346 17.09 4.10 25.58
CA ASN A 346 18.29 4.60 24.85
C ASN A 346 18.15 4.41 23.33
N ARG A 347 18.16 5.50 22.56
CA ARG A 347 17.91 5.47 21.10
C ARG A 347 18.77 6.51 20.37
N ILE A 348 19.07 6.24 19.10
CA ILE A 348 19.78 7.18 18.22
C ILE A 348 18.78 7.67 17.17
N ILE A 349 18.54 8.98 17.15
CA ILE A 349 17.76 9.64 16.12
C ILE A 349 18.70 10.54 15.35
N PHE A 350 18.79 10.30 14.05
CA PHE A 350 19.53 11.16 13.14
C PHE A 350 18.53 12.11 12.48
N ILE A 351 18.68 13.40 12.80
CA ILE A 351 17.87 14.46 12.21
C ILE A 351 18.81 15.32 11.38
N SER A 352 18.71 15.20 10.06
CA SER A 352 19.40 16.08 9.10
C SER A 352 18.37 17.02 8.46
N SER A 353 17.69 17.81 9.30
CA SER A 353 16.74 18.83 8.84
C SER A 353 16.88 20.10 9.68
N SER A 354 17.12 21.22 9.01
CA SER A 354 17.26 22.54 9.63
C SER A 354 15.97 23.05 10.29
N THR A 355 14.83 22.41 10.03
CA THR A 355 13.50 22.83 10.53
C THR A 355 12.96 21.95 11.66
N LEU A 356 13.62 20.83 11.95
CA LEU A 356 13.10 19.82 12.86
C LEU A 356 13.73 19.94 14.25
N MET A 357 13.09 20.68 15.16
CA MET A 357 13.45 20.62 16.58
C MET A 357 12.75 19.43 17.23
N ALA A 358 13.52 18.42 17.66
CA ALA A 358 12.98 17.30 18.42
C ALA A 358 13.05 17.60 19.92
N ASN A 359 11.90 17.56 20.61
CA ASN A 359 11.87 17.52 22.06
C ASN A 359 11.84 16.05 22.50
N ILE A 360 12.98 15.51 22.94
CA ILE A 360 13.07 14.14 23.47
C ILE A 360 12.80 14.17 24.97
N THR A 361 11.76 13.46 25.38
CA THR A 361 11.57 13.04 26.77
C THR A 361 12.15 11.63 26.91
N GLY A 362 13.36 11.49 27.47
CA GLY A 362 14.06 10.20 27.66
C GLY A 362 15.57 10.22 27.34
N ASN A 363 16.26 9.08 27.47
CA ASN A 363 17.70 8.92 27.18
C ASN A 363 18.01 8.82 25.65
N GLY A 364 17.32 9.58 24.81
CA GLY A 364 17.58 9.58 23.37
C GLY A 364 18.74 10.50 22.98
N LEU A 365 19.69 10.00 22.19
CA LEU A 365 20.73 10.79 21.55
C LEU A 365 20.17 11.36 20.24
N ILE A 366 19.98 12.68 20.19
CA ILE A 366 19.71 13.38 18.94
C ILE A 366 21.05 13.75 18.33
N ILE A 367 21.35 13.21 17.16
CA ILE A 367 22.42 13.72 16.30
C ILE A 367 21.75 14.69 15.35
N THR A 368 21.68 15.95 15.78
CA THR A 368 21.23 17.07 14.96
C THR A 368 22.45 17.60 14.25
N ASP A 369 22.58 17.17 13.00
CA ASP A 369 23.50 17.72 12.01
C ASP A 369 25.01 17.54 12.26
N TYR A 370 25.74 17.26 11.19
CA TYR A 370 27.20 17.25 11.20
C TYR A 370 27.77 18.66 11.05
N ARG A 371 26.92 19.67 10.90
CA ARG A 371 27.30 21.05 10.61
C ARG A 371 26.42 22.01 11.37
N ASN A 372 27.00 23.09 11.87
CA ASN A 372 26.24 24.20 12.42
C ASN A 372 26.97 25.50 12.13
N TYR A 373 26.25 26.62 12.13
CA TYR A 373 26.82 27.94 11.92
C TYR A 373 26.06 28.96 12.74
N GLY A 374 26.70 30.08 13.02
CA GLY A 374 26.09 31.13 13.82
C GLY A 374 26.98 32.35 13.97
N GLN A 375 26.65 33.14 14.98
CA GLN A 375 27.38 34.34 15.36
C GLN A 375 27.76 34.24 16.84
N ALA A 376 28.91 34.77 17.19
CA ALA A 376 29.35 34.99 18.57
C ALA A 376 29.83 36.45 18.69
N VAL A 377 29.86 37.00 19.90
CA VAL A 377 30.35 38.36 20.12
C VAL A 377 31.56 38.30 21.05
N ILE A 378 32.70 38.80 20.58
CA ILE A 378 33.83 39.12 21.47
C ILE A 378 33.56 40.53 21.98
N THR A 379 33.35 40.66 23.29
CA THR A 379 33.05 41.96 23.92
C THR A 379 34.28 42.86 23.88
N SER A 380 34.07 44.17 23.87
CA SER A 380 35.15 45.14 24.05
C SER A 380 36.03 44.79 25.25
N GLY A 381 37.35 44.75 25.06
CA GLY A 381 38.31 44.43 26.10
C GLY A 381 38.56 42.93 26.34
N ASP A 382 37.74 42.04 25.79
CA ASP A 382 37.96 40.59 25.87
C ASP A 382 38.79 40.07 24.68
N THR A 383 39.53 38.99 24.88
CA THR A 383 40.31 38.32 23.81
C THR A 383 39.72 36.97 23.40
N SER A 384 38.54 36.61 23.91
CA SER A 384 37.90 35.34 23.55
C SER A 384 36.40 35.29 23.83
N VAL A 385 35.71 34.36 23.17
CA VAL A 385 34.32 34.00 23.42
C VAL A 385 34.13 32.49 23.30
N THR A 386 33.36 31.89 24.21
CA THR A 386 32.99 30.47 24.12
C THR A 386 31.67 30.33 23.37
N VAL A 387 31.66 29.49 22.33
CA VAL A 387 30.51 29.24 21.47
C VAL A 387 29.93 27.87 21.78
N SER A 388 28.65 27.81 22.15
CA SER A 388 27.89 26.56 22.19
C SER A 388 27.45 26.21 20.76
N HIS A 389 28.08 25.21 20.16
CA HIS A 389 27.85 24.88 18.74
C HIS A 389 26.75 23.86 18.51
N ASN A 390 26.23 23.23 19.57
CA ASN A 390 25.09 22.29 19.51
C ASN A 390 25.25 21.15 18.50
N LEU A 391 26.48 20.74 18.17
CA LEU A 391 26.72 19.56 17.33
C LEU A 391 26.67 18.32 18.22
N GLY A 392 26.25 17.18 17.64
CA GLY A 392 26.28 15.90 18.35
C GLY A 392 27.69 15.32 18.58
N TYR A 393 28.72 15.92 17.99
CA TYR A 393 30.11 15.47 18.01
C TYR A 393 31.08 16.64 18.14
N THR A 394 32.32 16.37 18.59
CA THR A 394 33.41 17.35 18.60
C THR A 394 33.77 17.72 17.16
N PRO A 395 33.53 18.96 16.68
CA PRO A 395 33.80 19.32 15.29
C PRO A 395 35.28 19.11 14.92
N THR A 396 35.52 18.59 13.71
CA THR A 396 36.86 18.42 13.14
C THR A 396 37.28 19.63 12.29
N ILE A 397 36.29 20.45 11.90
CA ILE A 397 36.47 21.68 11.14
C ILE A 397 35.73 22.77 11.88
N VAL A 398 36.41 23.87 12.20
CA VAL A 398 35.78 25.12 12.65
C VAL A 398 36.39 26.25 11.84
N VAL A 399 35.54 27.01 11.16
CA VAL A 399 35.90 28.20 10.38
C VAL A 399 35.28 29.40 11.07
N VAL A 400 36.08 30.45 11.26
CA VAL A 400 35.66 31.70 11.91
C VAL A 400 35.96 32.88 11.01
N THR A 401 35.12 33.91 11.05
CA THR A 401 35.26 35.13 10.25
C THR A 401 34.78 36.32 11.08
N PRO A 402 35.67 37.17 11.61
CA PRO A 402 35.26 38.36 12.34
C PRO A 402 34.65 39.40 11.40
N SER A 403 33.74 40.23 11.91
CA SER A 403 33.08 41.30 11.15
C SER A 403 33.96 42.53 10.93
N GLU A 404 35.06 42.65 11.67
CA GLU A 404 36.07 43.71 11.59
C GLU A 404 37.45 43.15 11.95
N ASP A 405 38.52 43.93 11.74
CA ASP A 405 39.88 43.53 12.05
C ASP A 405 40.13 43.54 13.57
N ILE A 406 40.44 42.38 14.12
CA ILE A 406 40.77 42.16 15.54
C ILE A 406 42.10 41.43 15.71
N GLY A 407 42.96 41.50 14.69
CA GLY A 407 44.19 40.71 14.60
C GLY A 407 43.94 39.25 14.22
N ASP A 408 44.90 38.39 14.53
CA ASP A 408 44.79 36.97 14.25
C ASP A 408 43.65 36.35 15.07
N VAL A 409 42.84 35.51 14.42
CA VAL A 409 41.71 34.81 15.03
C VAL A 409 41.93 33.32 14.89
N TRP A 410 41.82 32.58 16.00
CA TRP A 410 41.94 31.12 16.01
C TRP A 410 40.89 30.47 16.90
N VAL A 411 40.70 29.18 16.70
CA VAL A 411 39.78 28.36 17.48
C VAL A 411 40.58 27.46 18.41
N GLY A 412 40.20 27.44 19.69
CA GLY A 412 40.76 26.59 20.73
C GLY A 412 39.67 25.85 21.50
N SER A 413 40.10 25.01 22.45
CA SER A 413 39.20 24.33 23.40
C SER A 413 38.00 23.63 22.75
N ILE A 414 38.22 22.96 21.61
CA ILE A 414 37.15 22.28 20.88
C ILE A 414 36.73 21.04 21.66
N THR A 415 35.49 21.02 22.12
CA THR A 415 34.85 19.90 22.83
C THR A 415 33.65 19.40 22.05
N SER A 416 32.92 18.42 22.59
CA SER A 416 31.71 17.90 21.96
C SER A 416 30.51 18.85 22.03
N THR A 417 30.58 19.93 22.81
CA THR A 417 29.45 20.87 23.01
C THR A 417 29.80 22.33 22.75
N SER A 418 31.08 22.68 22.81
CA SER A 418 31.55 24.05 22.62
C SER A 418 32.96 24.13 22.01
N PHE A 419 33.29 25.31 21.49
CA PHE A 419 34.68 25.71 21.19
C PHE A 419 34.89 27.16 21.63
N THR A 420 36.14 27.59 21.78
CA THR A 420 36.48 28.98 22.10
C THR A 420 37.08 29.66 20.88
N ILE A 421 36.56 30.82 20.51
CA ILE A 421 37.15 31.70 19.51
C ILE A 421 38.05 32.68 20.26
N HIS A 422 39.29 32.83 19.82
CA HIS A 422 40.28 33.74 20.38
C HIS A 422 40.66 34.82 19.35
N CYS A 423 41.10 35.98 19.84
CA CYS A 423 41.78 37.00 19.04
C CYS A 423 43.02 37.54 19.74
N ASP A 424 44.01 37.97 18.95
CA ASP A 424 45.29 38.48 19.48
C ASP A 424 45.16 39.84 20.17
N THR A 425 44.29 40.70 19.64
CA THR A 425 44.07 42.05 20.19
C THR A 425 42.65 42.16 20.69
N ALA A 426 42.50 42.54 21.96
CA ALA A 426 41.20 42.85 22.54
C ALA A 426 40.57 44.03 21.78
N PRO A 427 39.36 43.89 21.23
CA PRO A 427 38.78 44.94 20.42
C PRO A 427 38.33 46.11 21.31
N SER A 428 38.34 47.32 20.76
CA SER A 428 37.86 48.54 21.43
C SER A 428 36.32 48.66 21.43
N SER A 429 35.64 47.75 20.73
CA SER A 429 34.19 47.64 20.60
C SER A 429 33.80 46.16 20.52
N ASN A 430 32.51 45.86 20.69
CA ASN A 430 32.02 44.49 20.51
C ASN A 430 32.12 44.07 19.05
N VAL A 431 32.74 42.92 18.78
CA VAL A 431 32.94 42.37 17.43
C VAL A 431 32.11 41.13 17.26
N THR A 432 31.33 41.05 16.17
CA THR A 432 30.63 39.81 15.81
C THR A 432 31.58 38.89 15.03
N VAL A 433 31.66 37.64 15.43
CA VAL A 433 32.39 36.59 14.72
C VAL A 433 31.41 35.58 14.17
N TYR A 434 31.35 35.48 12.85
CA TYR A 434 30.61 34.42 12.16
C TYR A 434 31.40 33.13 12.28
N TRP A 435 30.71 32.02 12.53
CA TRP A 435 31.35 30.71 12.66
C TRP A 435 30.60 29.65 11.89
N TYR A 436 31.33 28.67 11.39
CA TYR A 436 30.86 27.41 10.81
C TYR A 436 31.64 26.28 11.46
N ALA A 437 30.95 25.25 11.94
CA ALA A 437 31.54 24.06 12.52
C ALA A 437 31.03 22.83 11.81
N GLU A 438 31.90 21.86 11.50
CA GLU A 438 31.56 20.59 10.87
C GLU A 438 32.33 19.44 11.52
N TYR A 439 31.65 18.32 11.75
CA TYR A 439 32.26 17.03 12.03
C TYR A 439 32.35 16.20 10.74
N LYS A 440 33.56 15.89 10.30
CA LYS A 440 33.82 14.91 9.24
C LYS A 440 34.39 13.64 9.87
N PRO A 441 33.68 12.51 9.80
CA PRO A 441 34.15 11.24 10.38
C PRO A 441 35.43 10.71 9.71
#